data_AF-A0A453CUJ1-F1
#
_entry.id   AF-A0A453CUJ1-F1
#
_cell.length_a   1.000
_cell.length_b   1.000
_cell.length_c   1.000
_cell.angle_alpha   90.00
_cell.angle_beta   90.00
_cell.angle_gamma   90.00
#
_symmetry.space_group_name_H-M   'P 1'
#
loop_
_entity.id
_entity.type
_entity.pdbx_description
1 polymer ?
#
loop_
_entity_poly.entity_id
_entity_poly.type
_entity_poly.pdbx_seq_one_letter_code
_entity_poly.pdbx_strand_id
1 'polypeptide(L)'
;ERALVIAVQGVFFNAYFFGYLISPKFAHRVVGYLEEEAVHSYTEFLKDLDDGKIDNVPAPAIAIDYWRLPANATLKDVVTVVRADEAHHRDVNHFASVRIPHPFLTPFPDQSMCICFVWIGSEFSDDFDLSHVSC
;
A
#
# COMPACT_ATOMS: atom_id res chain seq x y z
N GLU A 1 19.29 8.79 -3.37
CA GLU A 1 18.01 8.12 -3.05
C GLU A 1 17.38 7.47 -4.28
N ARG A 2 16.94 8.24 -5.28
CA ARG A 2 16.25 7.74 -6.48
C ARG A 2 16.92 6.57 -7.23
N ALA A 3 18.26 6.57 -7.37
CA ALA A 3 18.96 5.45 -8.02
C ALA A 3 18.88 4.13 -7.22
N LEU A 4 18.85 4.22 -5.89
CA LEU A 4 18.68 3.05 -5.02
C LEU A 4 17.26 2.50 -5.13
N VAL A 5 16.27 3.40 -5.14
CA VAL A 5 14.85 3.07 -5.35
C VAL A 5 14.67 2.30 -6.66
N ILE A 6 15.19 2.83 -7.78
CA ILE A 6 15.10 2.18 -9.09
C ILE A 6 15.75 0.79 -9.09
N ALA A 7 16.91 0.64 -8.46
CA ALA A 7 17.60 -0.64 -8.37
C ALA A 7 16.79 -1.68 -7.56
N VAL A 8 16.23 -1.28 -6.41
CA VAL A 8 15.41 -2.15 -5.56
C VAL A 8 14.10 -2.53 -6.26
N GLN A 9 13.43 -1.57 -6.91
CA GLN A 9 12.23 -1.83 -7.73
C GLN A 9 12.52 -2.86 -8.83
N GLY A 10 13.62 -2.69 -9.56
CA GLY A 10 14.01 -3.59 -10.64
C GLY A 10 14.23 -5.03 -10.14
N VAL A 11 14.92 -5.19 -9.02
CA VAL A 11 15.14 -6.52 -8.41
C VAL A 11 13.83 -7.11 -7.89
N PHE A 12 13.05 -6.34 -7.12
CA PHE A 12 11.81 -6.80 -6.51
C PHE A 12 10.77 -7.19 -7.56
N PHE A 13 10.59 -6.37 -8.60
CA PHE A 13 9.66 -6.65 -9.69
C PHE A 13 9.98 -7.98 -10.37
N ASN A 14 11.24 -8.20 -10.76
CA ASN A 14 11.64 -9.44 -11.43
C ASN A 14 11.49 -10.65 -10.50
N ALA A 15 11.91 -10.53 -9.23
CA ALA A 15 11.78 -11.60 -8.26
C ALA A 15 10.31 -11.97 -7.99
N TYR A 16 9.45 -10.96 -7.82
CA TYR A 16 8.01 -11.16 -7.61
C TYR A 16 7.35 -11.75 -8.85
N PHE A 17 7.67 -11.28 -10.05
CA PHE A 17 7.16 -11.81 -11.31
C PHE A 17 7.46 -13.31 -11.47
N PHE A 18 8.72 -13.72 -11.30
CA PHE A 18 9.07 -15.13 -11.36
C PHE A 18 8.45 -15.95 -10.21
N GLY A 19 8.39 -15.38 -9.00
CA GLY A 19 7.71 -16.01 -7.86
C GLY A 19 6.22 -16.28 -8.13
N TYR A 20 5.54 -15.33 -8.76
CA TYR A 20 4.12 -15.45 -9.14
C TYR A 20 3.90 -16.53 -10.20
N LEU A 21 4.80 -16.64 -11.19
CA LEU A 21 4.74 -17.70 -12.21
C LEU A 21 4.92 -19.10 -11.60
N ILE A 22 5.76 -19.24 -10.59
CA ILE A 22 6.00 -20.53 -9.91
C ILE A 22 4.80 -20.88 -9.02
N SER A 23 4.34 -19.95 -8.19
CA SER A 23 3.23 -20.18 -7.29
C SER A 23 2.55 -18.85 -6.88
N PRO A 24 1.37 -18.55 -7.45
CA PRO A 24 0.63 -17.34 -7.06
C PRO A 24 0.21 -17.38 -5.59
N LYS A 25 -0.06 -18.57 -5.04
CA LYS A 25 -0.38 -18.73 -3.61
C LYS A 25 0.78 -18.34 -2.69
N PHE A 26 2.01 -18.63 -3.11
CA PHE A 26 3.20 -18.22 -2.37
C PHE A 26 3.39 -16.70 -2.46
N ALA A 27 3.27 -16.13 -3.67
CA ALA A 27 3.38 -14.69 -3.89
C ALA A 27 2.39 -13.89 -3.04
N HIS A 28 1.09 -14.25 -3.03
CA HIS A 28 0.10 -13.59 -2.18
C HIS A 28 0.36 -13.79 -0.69
N ARG A 29 0.94 -14.92 -0.27
CA ARG A 29 1.30 -15.13 1.14
C ARG A 29 2.46 -14.24 1.57
N VAL A 30 3.47 -14.07 0.71
CA VAL A 30 4.59 -13.16 0.97
C VAL A 30 4.10 -11.73 1.11
N VAL A 31 3.25 -11.25 0.19
CA VAL A 31 2.70 -9.88 0.28
C VAL A 31 1.83 -9.73 1.52
N GLY A 32 0.98 -10.72 1.85
CA GLY A 32 0.19 -10.69 3.09
C GLY A 32 1.04 -10.43 4.35
N TYR A 33 2.22 -11.06 4.45
CA TYR A 33 3.15 -10.80 5.56
C TYR A 33 3.82 -9.42 5.50
N LEU A 34 4.09 -8.89 4.30
CA LEU A 34 4.60 -7.52 4.16
C LEU A 34 3.55 -6.51 4.65
N GLU A 35 2.27 -6.74 4.35
CA GLU A 35 1.19 -5.87 4.84
C GLU A 35 0.97 -6.00 6.36
N GLU A 36 1.20 -7.17 6.96
CA GLU A 36 1.21 -7.32 8.43
C GLU A 36 2.25 -6.41 9.08
N GLU A 37 3.46 -6.41 8.54
CA GLU A 37 4.55 -5.55 9.03
C GLU A 37 4.28 -4.07 8.73
N ALA A 38 3.61 -3.73 7.62
CA ALA A 38 3.18 -2.38 7.31
C ALA A 38 2.15 -1.87 8.34
N VAL A 39 1.13 -2.67 8.66
CA VAL A 39 0.15 -2.33 9.72
C VAL A 39 0.82 -2.13 11.07
N HIS A 40 1.80 -2.97 11.41
CA HIS A 40 2.59 -2.80 12.64
C HIS A 40 3.36 -1.48 12.63
N SER A 41 4.09 -1.20 11.55
CA SER A 41 4.88 0.02 11.38
C SER A 41 4.03 1.29 11.48
N TYR A 42 2.86 1.33 10.82
CA TYR A 42 1.95 2.47 10.92
C TYR A 42 1.32 2.61 12.31
N THR A 43 1.13 1.49 13.02
CA THR A 43 0.67 1.53 14.41
C THR A 43 1.72 2.15 15.33
N GLU A 44 3.00 1.85 15.12
CA GLU A 44 4.09 2.51 15.82
C GLU A 44 4.20 3.99 15.47
N PHE A 45 4.06 4.35 14.19
CA PHE A 45 4.06 5.74 13.75
C PHE A 45 2.94 6.57 14.40
N LEU A 46 1.73 6.00 14.53
CA LEU A 46 0.63 6.64 15.24
C LEU A 46 0.93 6.83 16.74
N LYS A 47 1.63 5.90 17.38
CA LYS A 47 2.07 6.06 18.77
C LYS A 47 3.08 7.19 18.91
N ASP A 48 4.03 7.30 17.98
CA ASP A 48 5.03 8.37 18.01
C ASP A 48 4.41 9.75 17.74
N LEU A 49 3.36 9.83 16.93
CA LEU A 49 2.52 11.04 16.77
C LEU A 49 1.77 11.38 18.07
N ASP A 50 1.20 10.39 18.75
CA ASP A 50 0.47 10.59 20.00
C ASP A 50 1.38 10.98 21.17
N ASP A 51 2.61 10.44 21.20
CA ASP A 51 3.67 10.79 22.15
C ASP A 51 4.29 12.17 21.87
N GLY A 52 3.94 12.82 20.75
CA GLY A 52 4.48 14.11 20.34
C GLY A 52 5.95 14.05 19.89
N LYS A 53 6.47 12.88 19.52
CA LYS A 53 7.81 12.73 18.94
C LYS A 53 7.86 13.20 17.49
N ILE A 54 6.72 13.18 16.81
CA ILE A 54 6.52 13.59 15.42
C ILE A 54 5.46 14.68 15.38
N ASP A 55 5.74 15.77 14.65
CA ASP A 55 4.81 16.89 14.53
C ASP A 55 3.58 16.52 13.69
N ASN A 56 2.38 16.76 14.23
CA ASN A 56 1.13 16.53 13.52
C ASN A 56 0.82 17.71 12.58
N VAL A 57 1.42 17.70 11.40
CA VAL A 57 1.24 18.72 10.35
C VAL A 57 -0.10 18.54 9.61
N PRO A 58 -0.62 19.59 8.95
CA PRO A 58 -1.79 19.45 8.08
C PRO A 58 -1.52 18.44 6.95
N ALA A 59 -2.55 17.68 6.59
CA ALA A 59 -2.47 16.68 5.53
C ALA A 59 -2.21 17.35 4.16
N PRO A 60 -1.40 16.71 3.28
CA PRO A 60 -1.21 17.20 1.93
C PRO A 60 -2.52 17.10 1.13
N ALA A 61 -2.77 18.06 0.24
CA ALA A 61 -4.01 18.14 -0.55
C ALA A 61 -4.29 16.84 -1.35
N ILE A 62 -3.24 16.23 -1.90
CA ILE A 62 -3.32 14.97 -2.65
C ILE A 62 -3.93 13.84 -1.79
N ALA A 63 -3.53 13.74 -0.52
CA ALA A 63 -4.07 12.74 0.41
C ALA A 63 -5.53 13.05 0.78
N ILE A 64 -5.84 14.33 0.99
CA ILE A 64 -7.21 14.77 1.28
C ILE A 64 -8.15 14.37 0.14
N ASP A 65 -7.73 14.62 -1.10
CA ASP A 65 -8.54 14.32 -2.28
C ASP A 65 -8.67 12.80 -2.52
N TYR A 66 -7.57 12.05 -2.39
CA TYR A 66 -7.56 10.60 -2.61
C TYR A 66 -8.43 9.85 -1.59
N TRP A 67 -8.20 10.07 -0.29
CA TRP A 67 -8.97 9.43 0.79
C TRP A 67 -10.28 10.15 1.12
N ARG A 68 -10.62 11.23 0.41
CA ARG A 68 -11.80 12.08 0.65
C ARG A 68 -11.92 12.54 2.10
N LEU A 69 -10.80 12.93 2.68
CA LEU A 69 -10.71 13.41 4.06
C LEU A 69 -11.31 14.82 4.17
N PRO A 70 -11.68 15.28 5.39
CA PRO A 70 -12.07 16.67 5.58
C PRO A 70 -10.88 17.62 5.31
N ALA A 71 -11.15 18.84 4.85
CA ALA A 71 -10.12 19.80 4.44
C ALA A 71 -9.16 20.23 5.57
N ASN A 72 -9.53 19.99 6.83
CA ASN A 72 -8.70 20.24 8.01
C ASN A 72 -8.03 18.97 8.56
N ALA A 73 -7.99 17.89 7.78
CA ALA A 73 -7.34 16.65 8.16
C ALA A 73 -5.85 16.87 8.45
N THR A 74 -5.35 16.07 9.39
CA THR A 74 -3.98 16.11 9.86
C THR A 74 -3.20 14.88 9.40
N LEU A 75 -1.88 14.89 9.55
CA LEU A 75 -1.03 13.75 9.24
C LEU A 75 -1.50 12.48 9.96
N LYS A 76 -1.95 12.60 11.21
CA LYS A 76 -2.55 11.48 11.96
C LYS A 76 -3.77 10.87 11.26
N ASP A 77 -4.63 11.68 10.67
CA ASP A 77 -5.83 11.20 9.97
C ASP A 77 -5.45 10.43 8.71
N VAL A 78 -4.46 10.93 7.96
CA VAL A 78 -3.90 10.25 6.78
C VAL A 78 -3.29 8.90 7.16
N VAL A 79 -2.43 8.86 8.18
CA VAL A 79 -1.81 7.61 8.61
C VAL A 79 -2.85 6.61 9.10
N THR A 80 -3.93 7.09 9.73
CA THR A 80 -5.01 6.23 10.20
C THR A 80 -5.73 5.54 9.06
N VAL A 81 -6.03 6.25 7.96
CA VAL A 81 -6.68 5.67 6.78
C VAL A 81 -5.73 4.78 6.00
N VAL A 82 -4.45 5.16 5.84
CA VAL A 82 -3.42 4.30 5.21
C VAL A 82 -3.29 2.97 5.94
N ARG A 83 -3.21 2.98 7.28
CA ARG A 83 -3.16 1.74 8.07
C ARG A 83 -4.40 0.86 7.85
N ALA A 84 -5.57 1.47 7.65
CA ALA A 84 -6.79 0.73 7.40
C ALA A 84 -6.74 0.04 6.02
N ASP A 85 -6.19 0.71 5.01
CA ASP A 85 -5.96 0.14 3.68
C ASP A 85 -5.00 -1.05 3.76
N GLU A 86 -3.87 -0.93 4.48
CA GLU A 86 -2.92 -2.05 4.61
C GLU A 86 -3.52 -3.24 5.36
N ALA A 87 -4.38 -3.00 6.36
CA ALA A 87 -5.12 -4.07 7.02
C ALA A 87 -6.08 -4.77 6.06
N HIS A 88 -6.70 -4.03 5.14
CA HIS A 88 -7.54 -4.60 4.10
C HIS A 88 -6.71 -5.43 3.10
N HIS A 89 -5.58 -4.89 2.62
CA HIS A 89 -4.66 -5.57 1.71
C HIS A 89 -4.14 -6.87 2.30
N ARG A 90 -3.75 -6.85 3.58
CA ARG A 90 -3.35 -8.05 4.33
C ARG A 90 -4.42 -9.14 4.24
N ASP A 91 -5.66 -8.79 4.57
CA ASP A 91 -6.77 -9.76 4.64
C ASP A 91 -7.09 -10.33 3.25
N VAL A 92 -7.08 -9.48 2.21
CA VAL A 92 -7.25 -9.89 0.80
C VAL A 92 -6.12 -10.84 0.35
N ASN A 93 -4.87 -10.52 0.67
CA ASN A 93 -3.71 -11.31 0.28
C ASN A 93 -3.63 -12.65 1.01
N HIS A 94 -3.94 -12.68 2.31
CA HIS A 94 -4.07 -13.95 3.02
C HIS A 94 -5.21 -14.79 2.46
N PHE A 95 -6.35 -14.19 2.10
CA PHE A 95 -7.45 -14.92 1.46
C PHE A 95 -7.02 -15.52 0.10
N ALA A 96 -6.39 -14.71 -0.77
CA ALA A 96 -5.90 -15.13 -2.08
C ALA A 96 -4.82 -16.24 -1.99
N SER A 97 -4.05 -16.25 -0.89
CA SER A 97 -3.03 -17.27 -0.64
C SER A 97 -3.58 -18.65 -0.23
N VAL A 98 -4.84 -18.72 0.21
CA VAL A 98 -5.54 -19.97 0.58
C VAL A 98 -6.38 -20.45 -0.59
N ARG A 99 -7.14 -19.54 -1.20
CA ARG A 99 -8.01 -19.79 -2.34
C ARG A 99 -7.56 -18.90 -3.50
N ILE A 100 -7.14 -19.49 -4.61
CA ILE A 100 -6.91 -18.70 -5.83
C ILE A 100 -8.26 -18.09 -6.22
N PRO A 101 -8.38 -16.76 -6.21
CA PRO A 101 -9.64 -16.11 -6.50
C PRO A 101 -10.05 -16.42 -7.94
N HIS A 102 -11.25 -17.00 -8.10
CA HIS A 102 -11.85 -17.08 -9.43
C HIS A 102 -12.23 -15.66 -9.87
N PRO A 103 -11.92 -15.25 -11.11
CA PRO A 103 -12.07 -13.86 -11.57
C PRO A 103 -13.50 -13.32 -11.56
N PHE A 104 -14.50 -14.15 -11.27
CA PHE A 104 -15.91 -13.79 -11.21
C PHE A 104 -16.53 -13.94 -9.80
N LEU A 105 -15.78 -14.43 -8.82
CA LEU A 105 -16.28 -14.76 -7.47
C LEU A 105 -15.60 -13.96 -6.36
N THR A 106 -14.59 -13.13 -6.65
CA THR A 106 -14.07 -12.21 -5.66
C THR A 106 -14.89 -10.93 -5.60
N PRO A 107 -15.29 -10.50 -4.39
CA PRO A 107 -15.85 -9.17 -4.19
C PRO A 107 -14.80 -8.06 -4.30
N PHE A 108 -13.51 -8.39 -4.41
CA PHE A 108 -12.39 -7.44 -4.45
C PHE A 108 -11.51 -7.63 -5.71
N PRO A 109 -11.17 -6.57 -6.44
CA PRO A 109 -10.12 -6.61 -7.45
C PRO A 109 -8.75 -6.92 -6.80
N ASP A 110 -7.83 -7.56 -7.51
CA ASP A 110 -6.50 -7.89 -6.98
C ASP A 110 -5.68 -6.61 -6.75
N GLN A 111 -5.60 -6.18 -5.49
CA GLN A 111 -4.87 -4.99 -5.04
C GLN A 111 -3.39 -5.26 -4.73
N SER A 112 -2.91 -6.50 -4.87
CA SER A 112 -1.51 -6.89 -4.56
C SER A 112 -0.45 -6.06 -5.29
N MET A 113 -0.82 -5.49 -6.44
CA MET A 113 0.06 -4.69 -7.29
C MET A 113 -0.21 -3.17 -7.17
N CYS A 114 -1.27 -2.77 -6.46
CA CYS A 114 -1.70 -1.37 -6.37
C CYS A 114 -0.62 -0.51 -5.69
N ILE A 115 0.02 -1.00 -4.64
CA ILE A 115 1.20 -0.35 -4.01
C ILE A 115 2.36 -0.17 -5.00
N CYS A 116 2.66 -1.19 -5.83
CA CYS A 116 3.70 -1.07 -6.86
C CYS A 116 3.34 -0.04 -7.93
N PHE A 117 2.08 0.04 -8.37
CA PHE A 117 1.65 0.99 -9.40
C PHE A 117 1.55 2.43 -8.88
N VAL A 118 1.04 2.64 -7.67
CA VAL A 118 1.02 3.95 -6.99
C VAL A 118 2.45 4.48 -6.83
N TRP A 119 3.37 3.62 -6.42
CA TRP A 119 4.76 4.01 -6.14
C TRP A 119 5.62 4.18 -7.40
N ILE A 120 5.40 3.37 -8.45
CA ILE A 120 6.06 3.59 -9.76
C ILE A 120 5.51 4.84 -10.45
N GLY A 121 4.20 5.10 -10.37
CA GLY A 121 3.58 6.28 -10.97
C GLY A 121 4.06 7.60 -10.37
N SER A 122 4.16 7.67 -9.04
CA SER A 122 4.62 8.87 -8.33
C SER A 122 6.11 9.18 -8.50
N GLU A 123 6.93 8.18 -8.87
CA GLU A 123 8.37 8.36 -9.11
C GLU A 123 8.67 8.84 -10.55
N PHE A 124 7.76 8.59 -11.50
CA PHE A 124 7.96 8.84 -12.94
C PHE A 124 7.13 10.00 -13.53
N SER A 125 6.15 10.54 -12.81
CA SER A 125 5.40 11.74 -13.26
C SER A 125 4.92 12.58 -12.08
N ASP A 126 5.31 13.86 -12.09
CA ASP A 126 4.80 14.87 -11.14
C ASP A 126 3.27 15.12 -11.30
N ASP A 127 2.68 14.72 -12.43
CA ASP A 127 1.24 14.77 -12.75
C ASP A 127 0.53 13.40 -12.56
N PHE A 128 1.09 12.48 -11.77
CA PHE A 128 0.46 11.18 -11.54
C PHE A 128 -0.83 11.33 -10.72
N ASP A 129 -1.95 11.21 -11.42
CA ASP A 129 -3.29 11.30 -10.82
C ASP A 129 -3.62 10.03 -10.03
N LEU A 130 -3.50 10.13 -8.71
CA LEU A 130 -3.89 9.06 -7.78
C LEU A 130 -5.40 8.79 -7.79
N SER A 131 -6.25 9.70 -8.28
CA SER A 131 -7.69 9.51 -8.29
C SER A 131 -8.15 8.33 -9.16
N HIS A 132 -7.31 7.89 -10.09
CA HIS A 132 -7.55 6.72 -10.93
C HIS A 132 -6.92 5.43 -10.39
N VAL A 133 -6.10 5.50 -9.35
CA VAL A 133 -5.48 4.34 -8.70
C VAL A 133 -6.25 4.01 -7.44
N SER A 134 -7.53 3.67 -7.55
CA SER A 134 -8.30 3.19 -6.40
C SER A 134 -7.86 1.77 -6.05
N CYS A 135 -7.02 1.68 -5.02
CA CYS A 135 -7.26 0.70 -3.96
C CYS A 135 -8.54 1.14 -3.21
#